data_AF-A0A537CVW2-F1
#
_entry.id   AF-A0A537CVW2-F1
#
_cell.length_a   1.000
_cell.length_b   1.000
_cell.length_c   1.000
_cell.angle_alpha   90.00
_cell.angle_beta   90.00
_cell.angle_gamma   90.00
#
_symmetry.space_group_name_H-M   'P 1'
#
loop_
_entity.id
_entity.type
_entity.pdbx_description
1 polymer ?
#
loop_
_entity_poly.entity_id
_entity_poly.type
_entity_poly.pdbx_seq_one_letter_code
_entity_poly.pdbx_strand_id
1 'polypeptide(L)'
;MHHPHATDEVIDLIASIEIQRQEMESRSGLEQSRNFALSRLQEALAGEQLPENVEALNQAIRRVQALGKRSNAQQQGQSQNGGRQHQGGKSWRGAPPHARGPRGRKNPGRRTGR
;
A
#
# COMPACT_ATOMS: atom_id res chain seq x y z
N MET A 1 29.04 -8.90 -25.90
CA MET A 1 28.43 -9.03 -24.56
C MET A 1 26.98 -9.44 -24.79
N HIS A 2 26.70 -10.74 -24.89
CA HIS A 2 25.31 -11.23 -24.87
C HIS A 2 24.86 -11.06 -23.42
N HIS A 3 24.02 -10.07 -23.15
CA HIS A 3 23.35 -10.04 -21.86
C HIS A 3 22.35 -11.19 -21.88
N PRO A 4 22.39 -12.11 -20.91
CA PRO A 4 21.36 -13.12 -20.77
C PRO A 4 20.09 -12.41 -20.28
N HIS A 5 19.26 -11.99 -21.24
CA HIS A 5 17.98 -11.37 -21.00
C HIS A 5 16.92 -12.20 -21.69
N ALA A 6 15.79 -12.37 -21.01
CA ALA A 6 14.64 -13.04 -21.58
C ALA A 6 14.30 -12.44 -22.96
N THR A 7 13.81 -13.29 -23.85
CA THR A 7 13.44 -12.88 -25.20
C THR A 7 12.36 -11.80 -25.14
N ASP A 8 12.40 -10.87 -26.10
CA ASP A 8 11.39 -9.80 -26.20
C ASP A 8 9.96 -10.37 -26.23
N GLU A 9 9.75 -11.52 -26.88
CA GLU A 9 8.45 -12.20 -26.91
C GLU A 9 7.94 -12.59 -25.51
N VAL A 10 8.82 -13.06 -24.62
CA VAL A 10 8.44 -13.42 -23.24
C VAL A 10 8.22 -12.17 -22.40
N ILE A 11 9.00 -11.11 -22.63
CA ILE A 11 8.81 -9.82 -21.98
C ILE A 11 7.44 -9.24 -22.36
N ASP A 12 7.11 -9.22 -23.65
CA ASP A 12 5.83 -8.75 -24.17
C ASP A 12 4.66 -9.61 -23.68
N LEU A 13 4.84 -10.93 -23.62
CA LEU A 13 3.87 -11.84 -23.04
C LEU A 13 3.59 -11.50 -21.57
N ILE A 14 4.63 -11.33 -20.75
CA ILE A 14 4.48 -10.95 -19.34
C ILE A 14 3.77 -9.60 -19.21
N ALA A 15 4.13 -8.62 -20.04
CA ALA A 15 3.51 -7.30 -20.03
C ALA A 15 2.01 -7.38 -20.40
N SER A 16 1.66 -8.14 -21.44
CA SER A 16 0.27 -8.32 -21.86
C SER A 16 -0.59 -9.02 -20.80
N ILE A 17 -0.04 -10.04 -20.11
CA ILE A 17 -0.72 -10.71 -19.00
C ILE A 17 -0.96 -9.74 -17.85
N GLU A 18 0.02 -8.89 -17.52
CA GLU A 18 -0.11 -7.90 -16.45
C GLU A 18 -1.16 -6.83 -16.77
N ILE A 19 -1.24 -6.34 -18.01
CA ILE A 19 -2.29 -5.41 -18.45
C ILE A 19 -3.66 -6.06 -18.29
N GLN A 20 -3.85 -7.27 -18.82
CA GLN A 20 -5.12 -7.99 -18.72
C GLN A 20 -5.51 -8.29 -17.28
N ARG A 21 -4.53 -8.59 -16.41
CA ARG A 21 -4.74 -8.77 -14.97
C ARG A 21 -5.29 -7.49 -14.34
N GLN A 22 -4.70 -6.33 -14.62
CA GLN A 22 -5.16 -5.05 -14.07
C GLN A 22 -6.55 -4.69 -14.56
N GLU A 23 -6.83 -4.90 -15.86
CA GLU A 23 -8.17 -4.71 -16.42
C GLU A 23 -9.19 -5.62 -15.74
N MET A 24 -8.85 -6.89 -15.52
CA MET A 24 -9.73 -7.85 -14.85
C MET A 24 -9.92 -7.55 -13.38
N GLU A 25 -8.89 -7.05 -12.68
CA GLU A 25 -8.97 -6.64 -11.28
C GLU A 25 -10.05 -5.57 -11.09
N SER A 26 -10.10 -4.59 -12.00
CA SER A 26 -11.11 -3.52 -11.95
C SER A 26 -12.55 -4.01 -12.15
N ARG A 27 -12.75 -5.16 -12.80
CA ARG A 27 -14.09 -5.71 -13.11
C ARG A 27 -14.54 -6.82 -12.16
N SER A 28 -13.59 -7.64 -11.71
CA SER A 28 -13.85 -8.96 -11.12
C SER A 28 -13.12 -9.17 -9.78
N GLY A 29 -12.29 -8.20 -9.38
CA GLY A 29 -11.56 -8.21 -8.12
C GLY A 29 -10.19 -8.88 -8.20
N LEU A 30 -9.40 -8.65 -7.14
CA LEU A 30 -7.99 -9.02 -7.04
C LEU A 30 -7.74 -10.54 -7.12
N GLU A 31 -8.61 -11.35 -6.53
CA GLU A 31 -8.39 -12.80 -6.48
C GLU A 31 -8.58 -13.45 -7.85
N GLN A 32 -9.63 -13.05 -8.57
CA GLN A 32 -9.91 -13.55 -9.92
C GLN A 32 -8.84 -13.11 -10.91
N SER A 33 -8.42 -11.83 -10.86
CA SER A 33 -7.34 -11.35 -11.73
C SER A 33 -6.00 -12.04 -11.44
N ARG A 34 -5.67 -12.24 -10.16
CA ARG A 34 -4.48 -12.99 -9.75
C ARG A 34 -4.50 -14.42 -10.29
N ASN A 35 -5.62 -15.13 -10.12
CA ASN A 35 -5.75 -16.51 -10.58
C ASN A 35 -5.59 -16.60 -12.10
N PHE A 36 -6.19 -15.66 -12.85
CA PHE A 36 -6.00 -15.56 -14.30
C PHE A 36 -4.53 -15.41 -14.68
N ALA A 37 -3.82 -14.43 -14.09
CA ALA A 37 -2.42 -14.18 -14.42
C ALA A 37 -1.51 -15.36 -14.04
N LEU A 38 -1.75 -16.01 -12.90
CA LEU A 38 -1.00 -17.20 -12.50
C LEU A 38 -1.16 -18.35 -13.49
N SER A 39 -2.40 -18.63 -13.92
CA SER A 39 -2.65 -19.69 -14.90
C SER A 39 -1.93 -19.42 -16.23
N ARG A 40 -2.01 -18.19 -16.75
CA ARG A 40 -1.33 -17.82 -18.01
C ARG A 40 0.19 -17.89 -17.91
N LEU A 41 0.77 -17.43 -16.81
CA LEU A 41 2.22 -17.51 -16.60
C LEU A 41 2.71 -18.95 -16.41
N GLN A 42 1.92 -19.81 -15.77
CA GLN A 42 2.24 -21.23 -15.63
C GLN A 42 2.16 -21.99 -16.96
N GLU A 43 1.17 -21.67 -17.79
CA GLU A 43 1.06 -22.22 -19.15
C GLU A 43 2.27 -21.84 -20.00
N ALA A 44 2.68 -20.58 -19.99
CA ALA A 44 3.89 -20.11 -20.68
C ALA A 44 5.16 -20.81 -20.16
N LEU A 45 5.26 -20.99 -18.84
CA LEU A 45 6.41 -21.65 -18.20
C LEU A 45 6.53 -23.13 -18.61
N ALA A 46 5.42 -23.82 -18.85
CA ALA A 46 5.42 -25.23 -19.22
C ALA A 46 5.99 -25.49 -20.63
N GLY A 47 5.90 -24.50 -21.53
CA GLY A 47 6.42 -24.58 -22.90
C GLY A 47 7.84 -24.01 -23.08
N GLU A 48 8.39 -23.38 -22.06
CA GLU A 48 9.64 -22.64 -22.15
C GLU A 48 10.84 -23.48 -21.69
N GLN A 49 11.93 -23.41 -22.45
CA GLN A 49 13.15 -24.19 -22.21
C GLN A 49 14.38 -23.29 -21.98
N LEU A 50 14.30 -22.03 -22.40
CA LEU A 50 15.40 -21.10 -22.22
C LEU A 50 15.46 -20.68 -20.74
N PRO A 51 16.61 -20.86 -20.06
CA PRO A 51 16.72 -20.59 -18.63
C PRO A 51 16.41 -19.12 -18.28
N GLU A 52 16.72 -18.21 -19.19
CA GLU A 52 16.50 -16.76 -19.04
C GLU A 52 15.02 -16.42 -19.06
N ASN A 53 14.26 -17.06 -19.96
CA ASN A 53 12.82 -16.91 -20.07
C ASN A 53 12.10 -17.58 -18.90
N VAL A 54 12.54 -18.78 -18.52
CA VAL A 54 12.09 -19.49 -17.31
C VAL A 54 12.28 -18.62 -16.08
N GLU A 55 13.42 -17.95 -15.94
CA GLU A 55 13.67 -17.06 -14.81
C GLU A 55 12.74 -15.86 -14.82
N ALA A 56 12.55 -15.19 -15.97
CA ALA A 56 11.64 -14.06 -16.11
C ALA A 56 10.18 -14.43 -15.76
N LEU A 57 9.70 -15.57 -16.27
CA LEU A 57 8.36 -16.10 -15.96
C LEU A 57 8.24 -16.44 -14.47
N ASN A 58 9.24 -17.07 -13.87
CA ASN A 58 9.26 -17.35 -12.43
C ASN A 58 9.24 -16.06 -11.59
N GLN A 59 9.98 -15.03 -11.99
CA GLN A 59 9.93 -13.73 -11.33
C GLN A 59 8.53 -13.10 -11.43
N ALA A 60 7.89 -13.16 -12.60
CA ALA A 60 6.52 -12.68 -12.79
C ALA A 60 5.52 -13.45 -11.91
N ILE A 61 5.61 -14.78 -11.84
CA ILE A 61 4.78 -15.62 -10.96
C ILE A 61 4.93 -15.18 -9.49
N ARG A 62 6.16 -14.99 -9.01
CA ARG A 62 6.41 -14.52 -7.63
C ARG A 62 5.80 -13.14 -7.37
N ARG A 63 5.88 -12.22 -8.34
CA ARG A 63 5.25 -10.89 -8.24
C ARG A 63 3.73 -11.01 -8.10
N VAL A 64 3.09 -11.81 -8.96
CA VAL A 64 1.64 -12.04 -8.92
C VAL A 64 1.19 -12.73 -7.62
N GLN A 65 1.95 -13.71 -7.14
CA GLN A 65 1.67 -14.36 -5.84
C GLN A 65 1.78 -13.40 -4.65
N ALA A 66 2.66 -12.40 -4.73
CA ALA A 66 2.86 -11.42 -3.67
C ALA A 66 1.73 -10.37 -3.59
N LEU A 67 0.91 -10.20 -4.63
CA LEU A 67 -0.18 -9.22 -4.67
C LEU A 67 -1.18 -9.42 -3.51
N GLY A 68 -1.53 -10.67 -3.19
CA GLY A 68 -2.45 -11.00 -2.09
C GLY A 68 -1.87 -10.81 -0.68
N LYS A 69 -0.54 -10.69 -0.54
CA LYS A 69 0.12 -10.46 0.75
C LYS A 69 0.13 -8.98 1.14
N ARG A 70 0.04 -8.07 0.15
CA ARG A 70 -0.02 -6.61 0.38
C ARG A 70 -1.42 -6.12 0.73
N SER A 71 -2.48 -6.85 0.35
CA SER A 71 -3.87 -6.47 0.63
C SER A 71 -4.17 -6.38 2.13
N ASN A 72 -3.57 -7.22 2.97
CA ASN A 72 -3.77 -7.14 4.42
C ASN A 72 -3.10 -5.93 5.09
N ALA A 73 -2.12 -5.30 4.44
CA ALA A 73 -1.48 -4.09 4.97
C ALA A 73 -2.13 -2.80 4.46
N GLN A 74 -2.84 -2.83 3.32
CA GLN A 74 -3.40 -1.63 2.70
C GLN A 74 -4.95 -1.58 2.67
N GLN A 75 -5.66 -2.72 2.77
CA GLN A 75 -7.12 -2.70 2.92
C GLN A 75 -7.61 -2.37 4.34
N GLN A 76 -6.72 -2.32 5.35
CA GLN A 76 -7.06 -1.71 6.65
C GLN A 76 -7.01 -0.17 6.63
N GLY A 77 -6.80 0.45 5.46
CA GLY A 77 -6.79 1.91 5.28
C GLY A 77 -7.91 2.49 4.41
N GLN A 78 -8.70 1.68 3.72
CA GLN A 78 -9.76 2.16 2.82
C GLN A 78 -11.03 1.31 2.90
N SER A 79 -11.56 1.13 4.10
CA SER A 79 -13.00 0.89 4.26
C SER A 79 -13.39 1.21 5.69
N GLN A 80 -13.53 2.49 5.98
CA GLN A 80 -14.42 2.94 7.03
C GLN A 80 -14.79 4.39 6.74
N ASN A 81 -15.98 4.53 6.19
CA ASN A 81 -17.03 5.38 6.73
C ASN A 81 -16.67 6.85 6.97
N GLY A 82 -17.43 7.72 6.32
CA GLY A 82 -17.40 9.15 6.55
C GLY A 82 -17.42 9.51 8.04
N GLY A 83 -16.64 10.53 8.36
CA GLY A 83 -16.82 11.33 9.56
C GLY A 83 -16.35 10.69 10.86
N ARG A 84 -15.04 10.64 11.11
CA ARG A 84 -14.53 11.14 12.40
C ARG A 84 -13.04 11.41 12.38
N GLN A 85 -12.72 12.60 12.88
CA GLN A 85 -11.38 13.09 13.17
C GLN A 85 -10.61 12.06 14.02
N HIS A 86 -9.40 11.72 13.59
CA HIS A 86 -8.36 11.19 14.47
C HIS A 86 -7.08 12.01 14.26
N GLN A 87 -7.13 13.26 14.75
CA GLN A 87 -5.94 13.86 15.35
C GLN A 87 -5.83 13.29 16.76
N GLY A 88 -4.62 12.90 17.15
CA GLY A 88 -4.24 12.82 18.55
C GLY A 88 -3.99 11.42 19.05
N GLY A 89 -2.72 11.15 19.34
CA GLY A 89 -2.37 10.03 20.20
C GLY A 89 -0.88 9.87 20.37
N LYS A 90 -0.27 10.71 21.22
CA LYS A 90 0.73 10.33 22.26
C LYS A 90 0.73 11.39 23.37
N SER A 91 -0.23 11.32 24.29
CA SER A 91 -0.22 12.01 25.58
C SER A 91 0.52 11.13 26.59
N TRP A 92 1.62 11.64 27.15
CA TRP A 92 2.26 11.03 28.32
C TRP A 92 1.44 11.36 29.57
N ARG A 93 1.16 10.29 30.33
CA ARG A 93 0.42 10.28 31.59
C ARG A 93 1.05 11.21 32.64
N GLY A 94 0.20 11.84 33.44
CA GLY A 94 0.57 12.30 34.79
C GLY A 94 -0.16 13.55 35.26
N ALA A 95 -1.44 13.46 35.60
CA ALA A 95 -2.09 14.47 36.45
C ALA A 95 -1.63 14.29 37.92
N PRO A 96 -1.78 15.31 38.78
CA PRO A 96 -3.05 15.35 39.52
C PRO A 96 -3.71 16.75 39.59
N PRO A 97 -5.00 16.80 39.98
CA PRO A 97 -5.85 17.97 39.85
C PRO A 97 -6.01 18.69 41.20
N HIS A 98 -5.76 20.00 41.27
CA HIS A 98 -6.34 20.83 42.34
C HIS A 98 -6.70 22.24 41.83
N ALA A 99 -8.00 22.36 41.60
CA ALA A 99 -8.91 23.47 41.87
C ALA A 99 -8.39 24.82 42.40
N ARG A 100 -9.10 25.86 41.93
CA ARG A 100 -9.41 27.18 42.53
C ARG A 100 -8.61 28.39 42.08
N GLY A 101 -9.32 29.30 41.39
CA GLY A 101 -9.19 30.74 41.64
C GLY A 101 -9.10 31.63 40.38
N PRO A 102 -10.09 32.51 40.13
CA PRO A 102 -10.06 33.47 39.03
C PRO A 102 -9.33 34.77 39.43
N ARG A 103 -9.02 35.59 38.42
CA ARG A 103 -8.54 37.00 38.49
C ARG A 103 -7.05 37.20 38.70
N GLY A 104 -6.39 37.72 37.65
CA GLY A 104 -5.01 38.17 37.71
C GLY A 104 -4.61 39.13 36.60
N ARG A 105 -5.51 40.05 36.18
CA ARG A 105 -5.12 41.21 35.36
C ARG A 105 -4.27 42.12 36.26
N LYS A 106 -2.95 42.07 36.12
CA LYS A 106 -2.02 42.97 36.82
C LYS A 106 -1.21 43.76 35.79
N ASN A 107 -1.74 44.93 35.49
CA ASN A 107 -1.01 46.07 34.95
C ASN A 107 -0.45 46.84 36.17
N PRO A 108 0.87 47.06 36.32
CA PRO A 108 1.41 47.79 37.45
C PRO A 108 1.53 49.28 37.10
N GLY A 109 0.78 50.15 37.76
CA GLY A 109 0.90 51.59 37.54
C GLY A 109 -0.07 52.48 38.31
N ARG A 110 0.13 52.59 39.64
CA ARG A 110 -0.29 53.72 40.50
C ARG A 110 0.16 55.06 39.85
N ARG A 111 -0.43 56.24 40.07
CA ARG A 111 -0.83 56.86 41.35
C ARG A 111 -1.63 58.15 41.09
N THR A 112 -2.58 58.42 41.97
CA THR A 112 -3.31 59.69 42.13
C THR A 112 -2.43 60.84 42.61
N GLY A 113 -2.84 62.09 42.37
CA GLY A 113 -2.39 63.22 43.20
C GLY A 113 -2.59 64.62 42.60
N ARG A 114 -3.73 65.22 42.97
CA ARG A 114 -4.02 66.66 43.17
C ARG A 114 -3.99 67.63 41.98
#